data_AF-A0AAI8VVU4-F1
#
_entry.id   AF-A0AAI8VVU4-F1
#
_cell.length_a   1.000
_cell.length_b   1.000
_cell.length_c   1.000
_cell.angle_alpha   90.00
_cell.angle_beta   90.00
_cell.angle_gamma   90.00
#
_symmetry.space_group_name_H-M   'P 1'
#
loop_
_entity.id
_entity.type
_entity.pdbx_description
1 polymer ?
#
loop_
_entity_poly.entity_id
_entity_poly.type
_entity_poly.pdbx_seq_one_letter_code
_entity_poly.pdbx_strand_id
1 'polypeptide(L)'
;MAHYFSHQGYDGAFDQRGQGIYRLFVPDLSSFHRILPEAQLITYNASKEIAQLQGVYPPSWALKRDPGSLVIHIDGACRNNGQPGARASWGVFTSSRAEIEALSHGIDIIYDICFYDHSLTRVKIVSDSQYLVNTMSMWVYDWAASGGFTASGRPAVHFNRLMDLQSRLEGLESPDNADIDIQFWRVPRVRNHEADALAN
;
A
#
# COMPACT_ATOMS: atom_id res chain seq x y z
N MET A 1 -3.59 -18.03 -3.73
CA MET A 1 -3.55 -17.09 -2.59
C MET A 1 -2.12 -17.07 -2.07
N ALA A 2 -1.52 -15.90 -1.86
CA ALA A 2 -0.30 -15.84 -1.06
C ALA A 2 -0.71 -16.17 0.39
N HIS A 3 -0.13 -17.21 0.96
CA HIS A 3 -0.36 -17.60 2.35
C HIS A 3 0.72 -16.91 3.19
N TYR A 4 0.32 -16.01 4.08
CA TYR A 4 1.21 -15.32 5.00
C TYR A 4 1.15 -15.96 6.38
N PHE A 5 2.27 -16.04 7.07
CA PHE A 5 2.36 -16.66 8.39
C PHE A 5 2.83 -15.67 9.45
N SER A 6 2.32 -15.80 10.67
CA SER A 6 2.86 -15.12 11.85
C SER A 6 4.06 -15.88 12.41
N HIS A 7 5.15 -15.20 12.75
CA HIS A 7 6.15 -15.74 13.66
C HIS A 7 5.88 -15.22 15.08
N GLN A 8 5.94 -16.10 16.09
CA GLN A 8 5.65 -15.71 17.48
C GLN A 8 6.57 -14.56 17.91
N GLY A 9 5.97 -13.41 18.27
CA GLY A 9 6.67 -12.26 18.83
C GLY A 9 7.05 -11.15 17.84
N TYR A 10 6.73 -11.26 16.54
CA TYR A 10 7.02 -10.23 15.54
C TYR A 10 5.75 -9.69 14.87
N ASP A 11 5.56 -8.38 14.90
CA ASP A 11 4.54 -7.67 14.12
C ASP A 11 5.06 -7.59 12.66
N GLY A 12 4.55 -8.47 11.78
CA GLY A 12 4.94 -8.50 10.36
C GLY A 12 4.45 -9.73 9.61
N ALA A 13 4.36 -9.63 8.29
CA ALA A 13 3.99 -10.75 7.41
C ALA A 13 5.24 -11.53 6.97
N PHE A 14 5.16 -12.85 6.94
CA PHE A 14 6.22 -13.72 6.44
C PHE A 14 5.72 -14.56 5.26
N ASP A 15 6.60 -14.80 4.28
CA ASP A 15 6.33 -15.66 3.14
C ASP A 15 6.44 -17.16 3.51
N GLN A 16 6.21 -18.04 2.53
CA GLN A 16 6.27 -19.50 2.72
C GLN A 16 7.67 -20.02 3.08
N ARG A 17 8.73 -19.22 2.87
CA ARG A 17 10.12 -19.54 3.18
C ARG A 17 10.53 -18.97 4.54
N GLY A 18 9.61 -18.31 5.25
CA GLY A 18 9.88 -17.65 6.52
C GLY A 18 10.62 -16.32 6.37
N GLN A 19 10.68 -15.74 5.17
CA GLN A 19 11.26 -14.42 4.94
C GLN A 19 10.22 -13.35 5.22
N GLY A 20 10.62 -12.30 5.94
CA GLY A 20 9.76 -11.15 6.20
C GLY A 20 9.38 -10.47 4.88
N ILE A 21 8.10 -10.16 4.72
CA ILE A 21 7.58 -9.45 3.56
C ILE A 21 7.65 -7.97 3.84
N TYR A 22 8.42 -7.28 3.01
CA TYR A 22 8.68 -5.87 3.16
C TYR A 22 7.45 -5.03 2.79
N ARG A 23 7.26 -3.89 3.48
CA ARG A 23 6.11 -2.98 3.28
C ARG A 23 4.74 -3.65 3.27
N LEU A 24 4.50 -4.81 3.87
CA LEU A 24 3.17 -5.42 3.91
C LEU A 24 2.54 -5.23 5.28
N PHE A 25 1.44 -4.48 5.32
CA PHE A 25 0.61 -4.34 6.51
C PHE A 25 -0.55 -5.33 6.48
N VAL A 26 -0.60 -6.19 7.51
CA VAL A 26 -1.71 -7.10 7.76
C VAL A 26 -2.20 -6.83 9.18
N PRO A 27 -3.35 -6.14 9.37
CA PRO A 27 -3.84 -5.76 10.69
C PRO A 27 -3.91 -6.94 11.68
N ASP A 28 -4.34 -8.10 11.21
CA ASP A 28 -4.47 -9.34 11.99
C ASP A 28 -3.14 -9.85 12.56
N LEU A 29 -2.02 -9.45 11.96
CA LEU A 29 -0.67 -9.79 12.42
C LEU A 29 -0.07 -8.75 13.37
N SER A 30 -0.69 -7.58 13.52
CA SER A 30 -0.21 -6.56 14.45
C SER A 30 -0.87 -6.69 15.81
N SER A 31 -0.06 -6.76 16.86
CA SER A 31 -0.52 -6.81 18.25
C SER A 31 -1.43 -5.64 18.65
N PHE A 32 -1.30 -4.48 17.99
CA PHE A 32 -2.12 -3.29 18.24
C PHE A 32 -3.45 -3.26 17.49
N HIS A 33 -3.56 -4.00 16.38
CA HIS A 33 -4.67 -3.87 15.43
C HIS A 33 -5.53 -5.13 15.35
N ARG A 34 -4.95 -6.31 15.60
CA ARG A 34 -5.60 -7.63 15.39
C ARG A 34 -6.91 -7.87 16.13
N ILE A 35 -7.17 -7.14 17.21
CA ILE A 35 -8.40 -7.30 17.99
C ILE A 35 -9.48 -6.30 17.58
N LEU A 36 -9.14 -5.29 16.77
CA LEU A 36 -10.07 -4.27 16.33
C LEU A 36 -10.84 -4.78 15.11
N PRO A 37 -12.18 -4.59 15.07
CA PRO A 37 -12.92 -4.73 13.84
C PRO A 37 -12.30 -3.85 12.75
N GLU A 38 -12.24 -4.37 11.54
CA GLU A 38 -11.57 -3.67 10.43
C GLU A 38 -12.21 -2.30 10.11
N ALA A 39 -13.48 -2.07 10.47
CA ALA A 39 -14.16 -0.78 10.36
C ALA A 39 -13.70 0.28 11.38
N GLN A 40 -12.99 -0.12 12.44
CA GLN A 40 -12.46 0.76 13.49
C GLN A 40 -10.96 1.03 13.33
N LEU A 41 -10.31 0.42 12.33
CA LEU A 41 -8.87 0.57 12.11
C LEU A 41 -8.50 1.95 11.58
N ILE A 42 -9.42 2.63 10.90
CA ILE A 42 -9.19 3.94 10.29
C ILE A 42 -10.11 4.95 10.96
N THR A 43 -9.55 6.09 11.35
CA THR A 43 -10.29 7.26 11.81
C THR A 43 -9.87 8.49 11.02
N TYR A 44 -10.81 9.40 10.82
CA TYR A 44 -10.50 10.72 10.29
C TYR A 44 -10.02 11.66 11.40
N ASN A 45 -8.99 12.44 11.11
CA ASN A 45 -8.53 13.53 11.96
C ASN A 45 -8.88 14.86 11.30
N ALA A 46 -9.94 15.50 11.79
CA ALA A 46 -10.44 16.76 11.25
C ALA A 46 -9.47 17.93 11.34
N SER A 47 -8.54 17.96 12.31
CA SER A 47 -7.61 19.09 12.44
C SER A 47 -6.45 19.04 11.44
N LYS A 48 -6.09 17.84 10.99
CA LYS A 48 -5.06 17.62 9.97
C LYS A 48 -5.65 17.31 8.59
N GLU A 49 -6.96 17.14 8.51
CA GLU A 49 -7.71 16.72 7.32
C GLU A 49 -7.22 15.38 6.70
N ILE A 50 -6.72 14.46 7.52
CA ILE A 50 -6.16 13.17 7.07
C ILE A 50 -6.85 11.97 7.74
N ALA A 51 -6.82 10.83 7.07
CA ALA A 51 -7.14 9.54 7.69
C ALA A 51 -5.92 8.96 8.42
N GLN A 52 -6.14 8.34 9.57
CA GLN A 52 -5.11 7.80 10.46
C GLN A 52 -5.52 6.44 11.00
N LEU A 53 -4.54 5.63 11.38
CA LEU A 53 -4.80 4.36 12.05
C LEU A 53 -5.31 4.56 13.48
N GLN A 54 -6.09 3.60 13.95
CA GLN A 54 -6.37 3.39 15.37
C GLN A 54 -5.90 2.02 15.81
N GLY A 55 -5.42 1.94 17.04
CA GLY A 55 -4.97 0.72 17.68
C GLY A 55 -5.36 0.69 19.16
N VAL A 56 -5.23 -0.49 19.76
CA VAL A 56 -5.29 -0.67 21.21
C VAL A 56 -3.88 -0.85 21.77
N TYR A 57 -3.51 -0.01 22.73
CA TYR A 57 -2.14 0.03 23.23
C TYR A 57 -2.06 -0.37 24.71
N PRO A 58 -1.20 -1.34 25.06
CA PRO A 58 -0.88 -1.65 26.45
C PRO A 58 -0.27 -0.44 27.19
N PRO A 59 -0.40 -0.34 28.52
CA PRO A 59 -1.18 -1.22 29.39
C PRO A 59 -2.66 -0.85 29.47
N SER A 60 -3.06 0.33 28.96
CA SER A 60 -4.43 0.84 29.09
C SER A 60 -5.46 0.06 28.28
N TRP A 61 -5.02 -0.63 27.22
CA TRP A 61 -5.89 -1.27 26.22
C TRP A 61 -6.95 -0.34 25.62
N ALA A 62 -6.76 0.97 25.76
CA ALA A 62 -7.66 1.97 25.23
C ALA A 62 -7.45 2.08 23.72
N LEU A 63 -8.56 2.20 23.00
CA LEU A 63 -8.57 2.56 21.59
C LEU A 63 -8.01 3.98 21.43
N LYS A 64 -6.91 4.11 20.71
CA LYS A 64 -6.24 5.39 20.46
C LYS A 64 -5.91 5.51 18.98
N ARG A 65 -6.10 6.71 18.45
CA ARG A 65 -5.54 7.11 17.16
C ARG A 65 -4.02 7.12 17.26
N ASP A 66 -3.34 6.63 16.23
CA ASP A 66 -1.92 6.80 16.04
C ASP A 66 -1.65 8.19 15.42
N PRO A 67 -1.15 9.17 16.20
CA PRO A 67 -1.02 10.55 15.73
C PRO A 67 0.04 10.73 14.63
N GLY A 68 0.97 9.78 14.51
CA GLY A 68 2.03 9.78 13.50
C GLY A 68 1.73 8.91 12.28
N SER A 69 0.51 8.37 12.19
CA SER A 69 0.09 7.60 11.02
C SER A 69 -0.60 8.46 9.97
N LEU A 70 -0.45 8.10 8.71
CA LEU A 70 -1.24 8.59 7.58
C LEU A 70 -1.78 7.37 6.82
N VAL A 71 -3.07 7.37 6.50
CA VAL A 71 -3.70 6.36 5.67
C VAL A 71 -4.16 7.02 4.37
N ILE A 72 -3.69 6.53 3.23
CA ILE A 72 -4.15 6.96 1.92
C ILE A 72 -4.78 5.79 1.17
N HIS A 73 -5.91 6.03 0.52
CA HIS A 73 -6.52 5.07 -0.39
C HIS A 73 -6.16 5.44 -1.82
N ILE A 74 -5.76 4.45 -2.62
CA ILE A 74 -5.51 4.61 -4.04
C ILE A 74 -6.40 3.64 -4.83
N ASP A 75 -6.90 4.08 -5.98
CA ASP A 75 -7.59 3.24 -6.96
C ASP A 75 -7.23 3.69 -8.37
N GLY A 76 -7.02 2.72 -9.26
CA GLY A 76 -6.79 2.96 -10.66
C GLY A 76 -8.03 2.67 -11.50
N ALA A 77 -8.86 3.68 -11.79
CA ALA A 77 -10.01 3.47 -12.66
C ALA A 77 -9.65 3.48 -14.16
N CYS A 78 -10.10 2.44 -14.87
CA CYS A 78 -10.23 2.44 -16.34
C CYS A 78 -11.73 2.44 -16.69
N ARG A 79 -12.22 3.44 -17.43
CA ARG A 79 -13.62 3.45 -17.90
C ARG A 79 -13.93 2.18 -18.71
N ASN A 80 -15.05 1.52 -18.41
CA ASN A 80 -15.61 0.35 -19.11
C ASN A 80 -14.76 -0.94 -19.07
N ASN A 81 -13.99 -1.19 -18.01
CA ASN A 81 -13.26 -2.46 -17.85
C ASN A 81 -14.23 -3.66 -17.85
N GLY A 82 -14.05 -4.60 -18.79
CA GLY A 82 -14.85 -5.83 -18.90
C GLY A 82 -16.15 -5.77 -19.72
N GLN A 83 -16.48 -4.66 -20.39
CA GLN A 83 -17.65 -4.56 -21.27
C GLN A 83 -17.28 -4.37 -22.76
N PRO A 84 -18.10 -4.86 -23.72
CA PRO A 84 -17.95 -4.55 -25.14
C PRO A 84 -18.27 -3.06 -25.38
N GLY A 85 -17.25 -2.20 -25.30
CA GLY A 85 -17.44 -0.75 -25.37
C GLY A 85 -16.40 0.08 -24.61
N ALA A 86 -15.33 -0.53 -24.09
CA ALA A 86 -14.21 0.21 -23.54
C ALA A 86 -13.57 1.13 -24.59
N ARG A 87 -13.78 2.44 -24.46
CA ARG A 87 -13.22 3.47 -25.34
C ARG A 87 -12.12 4.21 -24.59
N ALA A 88 -10.88 3.80 -24.82
CA ALA A 88 -9.70 4.64 -24.64
C ALA A 88 -8.86 4.54 -25.92
N SER A 89 -8.50 5.70 -26.47
CA SER A 89 -7.83 5.86 -27.76
C SER A 89 -6.47 5.15 -27.81
N TRP A 90 -6.33 4.17 -28.70
CA TRP A 90 -5.08 3.55 -29.21
C TRP A 90 -3.98 3.08 -28.24
N GLY A 91 -4.15 3.23 -26.93
CA GLY A 91 -3.34 2.63 -25.89
C GLY A 91 -4.27 2.07 -24.83
N VAL A 92 -4.42 0.75 -24.81
CA VAL A 92 -5.15 0.03 -23.77
C VAL A 92 -4.54 0.40 -22.41
N PHE A 93 -5.25 1.20 -21.61
CA PHE A 93 -4.92 1.39 -20.20
C PHE A 93 -5.34 0.11 -19.49
N THR A 94 -4.38 -0.79 -19.25
CA THR A 94 -4.65 -2.00 -18.47
C THR A 94 -4.97 -1.58 -17.03
N SER A 95 -5.84 -2.33 -16.34
CA SER A 95 -6.13 -2.05 -14.92
C SER A 95 -4.85 -1.95 -14.09
N SER A 96 -3.83 -2.78 -14.39
CA SER A 96 -2.51 -2.69 -13.76
C SER A 96 -1.81 -1.35 -13.96
N ARG A 97 -1.92 -0.73 -15.15
CA ARG A 97 -1.30 0.58 -15.39
C ARG A 97 -2.01 1.67 -14.60
N ALA A 98 -3.33 1.60 -14.49
CA ALA A 98 -4.10 2.55 -13.70
C ALA A 98 -3.68 2.55 -12.23
N GLU A 99 -3.58 1.35 -11.64
CA GLU A 99 -3.11 1.17 -10.26
C GLU A 99 -1.70 1.72 -10.04
N ILE A 100 -0.81 1.51 -11.02
CA ILE A 100 0.58 2.00 -10.95
C ILE A 100 0.62 3.53 -10.98
N GLU A 101 -0.17 4.17 -11.84
CA GLU A 101 -0.22 5.64 -11.87
C GLU A 101 -0.93 6.22 -10.65
N ALA A 102 -1.95 5.54 -10.12
CA ALA A 102 -2.59 5.91 -8.85
C ALA A 102 -1.58 5.89 -7.69
N LEU A 103 -0.70 4.87 -7.63
CA LEU A 103 0.41 4.85 -6.68
C LEU A 103 1.39 6.00 -6.90
N SER A 104 1.75 6.30 -8.17
CA SER A 104 2.63 7.42 -8.48
C SER A 104 2.11 8.73 -7.89
N HIS A 105 0.82 9.02 -8.08
CA HIS A 105 0.17 10.21 -7.53
C HIS A 105 0.06 10.16 -6.01
N GLY A 106 -0.24 8.98 -5.44
CA GLY A 106 -0.27 8.78 -4.00
C GLY A 106 1.08 9.10 -3.34
N ILE A 107 2.20 8.72 -3.96
CA ILE A 107 3.55 9.03 -3.48
C ILE A 107 3.81 10.54 -3.48
N ASP A 108 3.36 11.28 -4.50
CA ASP A 108 3.52 12.74 -4.54
C ASP A 108 2.74 13.40 -3.40
N ILE A 109 1.50 12.97 -3.15
CA ILE A 109 0.67 13.45 -2.04
C ILE A 109 1.32 13.13 -0.69
N ILE A 110 1.84 11.91 -0.51
CA ILE A 110 2.56 11.52 0.73
C ILE A 110 3.75 12.44 0.95
N TYR A 111 4.56 12.66 -0.09
CA TYR A 111 5.74 13.53 0.00
C TYR A 111 5.32 14.92 0.47
N ASP A 112 4.33 15.54 -0.17
CA ASP A 112 3.87 16.88 0.20
C ASP A 112 3.34 16.93 1.65
N ILE A 113 2.47 15.99 2.03
CA ILE A 113 1.89 15.96 3.38
C ILE A 113 2.98 15.79 4.45
N CYS A 114 3.86 14.80 4.29
CA CYS A 114 4.90 14.50 5.28
C CYS A 114 6.03 15.55 5.29
N PHE A 115 6.26 16.24 4.17
CA PHE A 115 7.17 17.39 4.12
C PHE A 115 6.67 18.56 4.96
N TYR A 116 5.35 18.78 5.06
CA TYR A 116 4.80 19.83 5.92
C TYR A 116 4.49 19.38 7.35
N ASP A 117 4.22 18.09 7.56
CA ASP A 117 3.95 17.51 8.88
C ASP A 117 4.90 16.35 9.18
N HIS A 118 6.08 16.70 9.72
CA HIS A 118 7.12 15.75 10.10
C HIS A 118 6.72 14.82 11.26
N SER A 119 5.55 15.03 11.89
CA SER A 119 5.05 14.08 12.89
C SER A 119 4.49 12.80 12.26
N LEU A 120 4.26 12.80 10.94
CA LEU A 120 3.73 11.67 10.18
C LEU A 120 4.86 10.78 9.66
N THR A 121 5.22 9.76 10.45
CA THR A 121 6.33 8.85 10.16
C THR A 121 5.88 7.45 9.74
N ARG A 122 4.57 7.16 9.74
CA ARG A 122 4.03 5.85 9.35
C ARG A 122 2.93 6.02 8.31
N VAL A 123 3.16 5.55 7.09
CA VAL A 123 2.20 5.66 6.00
C VAL A 123 1.63 4.29 5.65
N LYS A 124 0.31 4.21 5.53
CA LYS A 124 -0.41 3.04 4.99
C LYS A 124 -1.05 3.39 3.66
N ILE A 125 -0.61 2.72 2.61
CA ILE A 125 -1.17 2.83 1.27
C ILE A 125 -2.18 1.70 1.08
N VAL A 126 -3.45 2.04 1.01
CA VAL A 126 -4.57 1.10 0.88
C VAL A 126 -4.93 0.94 -0.59
N SER A 127 -5.02 -0.32 -1.04
CA SER A 127 -5.41 -0.67 -2.42
C SER A 127 -6.14 -2.00 -2.46
N ASP A 128 -7.06 -2.18 -3.40
CA ASP A 128 -7.69 -3.47 -3.68
C ASP A 128 -6.91 -4.34 -4.69
N SER A 129 -5.89 -3.76 -5.33
CA SER A 129 -5.05 -4.40 -6.34
C SER A 129 -4.05 -5.36 -5.71
N GLN A 130 -4.41 -6.64 -5.69
CA GLN A 130 -3.49 -7.72 -5.28
C GLN A 130 -2.17 -7.69 -6.05
N TYR A 131 -2.23 -7.35 -7.35
CA TYR A 131 -1.04 -7.25 -8.19
C TYR A 131 -0.11 -6.14 -7.67
N LEU A 132 -0.63 -4.93 -7.45
CA LEU A 132 0.17 -3.79 -7.00
C LEU A 132 0.78 -4.06 -5.62
N VAL A 133 -0.05 -4.47 -4.65
CA VAL A 133 0.41 -4.75 -3.28
C VAL A 133 1.48 -5.85 -3.27
N ASN A 134 1.27 -6.96 -3.98
CA ASN A 134 2.29 -8.01 -4.03
C ASN A 134 3.58 -7.56 -4.72
N THR A 135 3.45 -6.72 -5.75
CA THR A 135 4.62 -6.24 -6.47
C THR A 135 5.48 -5.34 -5.59
N MET A 136 4.88 -4.33 -4.96
CA MET A 136 5.59 -3.36 -4.13
C MET A 136 6.08 -3.91 -2.79
N SER A 137 5.48 -5.01 -2.31
CA SER A 137 5.90 -5.67 -1.06
C SER A 137 6.85 -6.85 -1.25
N MET A 138 6.86 -7.50 -2.42
CA MET A 138 7.61 -8.76 -2.63
C MET A 138 8.30 -8.80 -4.00
N TRP A 139 7.53 -8.78 -5.08
CA TRP A 139 8.05 -9.23 -6.38
C TRP A 139 9.05 -8.27 -6.99
N VAL A 140 8.98 -6.97 -6.69
CA VAL A 140 9.91 -5.98 -7.22
C VAL A 140 11.36 -6.27 -6.81
N TYR A 141 11.57 -6.83 -5.61
CA TYR A 141 12.90 -7.25 -5.13
C TYR A 141 13.44 -8.44 -5.91
N ASP A 142 12.60 -9.47 -6.10
CA ASP A 142 12.97 -10.64 -6.91
C ASP A 142 13.26 -10.24 -8.36
N TRP A 143 12.44 -9.34 -8.93
CA TRP A 143 12.62 -8.88 -10.30
C TRP A 143 13.85 -8.00 -10.47
N ALA A 144 14.17 -7.14 -9.49
CA ALA A 144 15.42 -6.38 -9.51
C ALA A 144 16.63 -7.33 -9.55
N ALA A 145 16.61 -8.41 -8.75
CA ALA A 145 17.67 -9.42 -8.73
C ALA A 145 17.73 -10.26 -10.02
N SER A 146 16.62 -10.48 -10.70
CA SER A 146 16.54 -11.28 -11.93
C SER A 146 16.66 -10.47 -13.23
N GLY A 147 16.92 -9.16 -13.16
CA GLY A 147 16.99 -8.29 -14.34
C GLY A 147 15.64 -8.04 -15.01
N GLY A 148 14.54 -8.07 -14.24
CA GLY A 148 13.19 -7.76 -14.70
C GLY A 148 12.38 -8.96 -15.17
N PHE A 149 12.76 -10.17 -14.78
CA PHE A 149 12.07 -11.40 -15.17
C PHE A 149 11.29 -12.04 -14.01
N THR A 150 10.07 -12.47 -14.31
CA THR A 150 9.22 -13.24 -13.39
C THR A 150 9.78 -14.65 -13.17
N ALA A 151 9.30 -15.34 -12.12
CA ALA A 151 9.67 -16.73 -11.85
C ALA A 151 9.38 -17.70 -13.02
N SER A 152 8.43 -17.37 -13.90
CA SER A 152 8.15 -18.14 -15.12
C SER A 152 9.07 -17.81 -16.31
N GLY A 153 10.11 -16.99 -16.10
CA GLY A 153 11.05 -16.57 -17.15
C GLY A 153 10.50 -15.54 -18.13
N ARG A 154 9.35 -14.92 -17.84
CA ARG A 154 8.75 -13.87 -18.68
C ARG A 154 9.13 -12.48 -18.17
N PRO A 155 9.29 -11.48 -19.05
CA PRO A 155 9.47 -10.10 -18.62
C PRO A 155 8.32 -9.65 -17.72
N ALA A 156 8.65 -9.00 -16.61
CA ALA A 156 7.66 -8.39 -15.73
C ALA A 156 6.99 -7.21 -16.42
N VAL A 157 5.66 -7.20 -16.43
CA VAL A 157 4.88 -6.12 -17.06
C VAL A 157 5.11 -4.83 -16.29
N HIS A 158 5.34 -3.72 -16.99
CA HIS A 158 5.63 -2.39 -16.42
C HIS A 158 6.87 -2.31 -15.51
N PHE A 159 7.81 -3.25 -15.62
CA PHE A 159 8.98 -3.36 -14.73
C PHE A 159 9.70 -2.02 -14.47
N ASN A 160 10.05 -1.28 -15.53
CA ASN A 160 10.78 -0.02 -15.38
C ASN A 160 10.00 1.03 -14.57
N ARG A 161 8.68 1.13 -14.76
CA ARG A 161 7.84 2.07 -14.01
C ARG A 161 7.71 1.63 -12.55
N LEU A 162 7.61 0.34 -12.30
CA LEU A 162 7.54 -0.22 -10.95
C LEU A 162 8.87 -0.03 -10.19
N MET A 163 10.02 -0.14 -10.88
CA MET A 163 11.33 0.17 -10.29
C MET A 163 11.51 1.66 -10.00
N ASP A 164 10.99 2.54 -10.85
CA ASP A 164 10.96 3.98 -10.59
C ASP A 164 10.15 4.31 -9.32
N LEU A 165 8.95 3.73 -9.18
CA LEU A 165 8.15 3.89 -7.95
C LEU A 165 8.85 3.28 -6.73
N GLN A 166 9.49 2.12 -6.88
CA GLN A 166 10.29 1.49 -5.83
C GLN A 166 11.37 2.44 -5.31
N SER A 167 12.15 3.06 -6.19
CA SER A 167 13.21 3.99 -5.81
C SER A 167 12.66 5.26 -5.16
N ARG A 168 11.49 5.74 -5.59
CA ARG A 168 10.81 6.89 -4.93
C ARG A 168 10.39 6.55 -3.50
N LEU A 169 9.84 5.35 -3.27
CA LEU A 169 9.49 4.87 -1.93
C LEU A 169 10.72 4.73 -1.04
N GLU A 170 11.81 4.14 -1.55
CA GLU A 170 13.09 4.03 -0.81
C GLU A 170 13.66 5.42 -0.46
N GLY A 171 13.47 6.40 -1.35
CA GLY A 171 13.84 7.79 -1.07
C GLY A 171 13.07 8.37 0.12
N LEU A 172 11.77 8.10 0.24
CA LEU A 172 10.94 8.55 1.37
C LEU A 172 11.31 7.81 2.68
N GLU A 173 11.64 6.53 2.59
CA GLU A 173 12.03 5.69 3.73
C GLU A 173 13.45 5.97 4.23
N SER A 174 14.27 6.69 3.46
CA SER A 174 15.64 6.99 3.85
C SER A 174 15.68 7.88 5.12
N PRO A 175 16.50 7.53 6.12
CA PRO A 175 16.73 8.36 7.31
C PRO A 175 17.32 9.74 6.99
N ASP A 176 18.02 9.86 5.85
CA ASP A 176 18.59 11.11 5.37
C ASP A 176 17.57 12.00 4.64
N ASN A 177 16.31 11.55 4.53
CA ASN A 177 15.23 12.28 3.87
C ASN A 177 14.00 12.42 4.79
N ALA A 178 12.93 11.67 4.56
CA ALA A 178 11.69 11.81 5.31
C ALA A 178 11.55 10.79 6.46
N ASP A 179 12.38 9.73 6.50
CA ASP A 179 12.36 8.67 7.52
C ASP A 179 10.95 8.10 7.78
N ILE A 180 10.23 7.79 6.70
CA ILE A 180 8.84 7.32 6.76
C ILE A 180 8.80 5.79 6.64
N ASP A 181 8.14 5.10 7.57
CA ASP A 181 7.74 3.69 7.42
C ASP A 181 6.51 3.57 6.51
N ILE A 182 6.72 3.16 5.25
CA ILE A 182 5.65 2.96 4.28
C ILE A 182 5.23 1.49 4.29
N GLN A 183 3.92 1.23 4.32
CA GLN A 183 3.39 -0.12 4.15
C GLN A 183 2.14 -0.12 3.27
N PHE A 184 2.01 -1.15 2.43
CA PHE A 184 0.83 -1.45 1.64
C PHE A 184 -0.14 -2.30 2.42
N TRP A 185 -1.42 -1.94 2.37
CA TRP A 185 -2.51 -2.66 2.98
C TRP A 185 -3.51 -3.07 1.90
N ARG A 186 -3.59 -4.37 1.62
CA ARG A 186 -4.61 -4.89 0.72
C ARG A 186 -5.97 -4.95 1.39
N VAL A 187 -6.98 -4.36 0.76
CA VAL A 187 -8.39 -4.46 1.18
C VAL A 187 -9.25 -5.09 0.07
N PRO A 188 -10.43 -5.64 0.38
CA PRO A 188 -11.41 -6.00 -0.64
C PRO A 188 -11.92 -4.77 -1.40
N ARG A 189 -12.27 -4.92 -2.69
CA ARG A 189 -12.79 -3.82 -3.54
C ARG A 189 -13.95 -3.05 -2.94
N VAL A 190 -14.88 -3.74 -2.28
CA VAL A 190 -16.04 -3.11 -1.61
C VAL A 190 -15.65 -2.11 -0.51
N ARG A 191 -14.39 -2.12 -0.07
CA ARG A 191 -13.85 -1.23 0.95
C ARG A 191 -12.98 -0.11 0.38
N ASN A 192 -12.74 -0.10 -0.93
CA ASN A 192 -12.02 0.97 -1.61
C ASN A 192 -12.95 1.92 -2.37
N HIS A 193 -14.27 1.82 -2.14
CA HIS A 193 -15.29 2.53 -2.90
C HIS A 193 -15.13 4.06 -2.93
N GLU A 194 -14.57 4.67 -1.88
CA GLU A 194 -14.31 6.11 -1.89
C GLU A 194 -13.23 6.49 -2.90
N ALA A 195 -12.16 5.69 -3.01
CA ALA A 195 -11.14 5.88 -4.04
C ALA A 195 -11.69 5.53 -5.44
N ASP A 196 -12.48 4.45 -5.56
CA ASP A 196 -13.18 4.13 -6.82
C ASP A 196 -14.09 5.28 -7.28
N ALA A 197 -14.79 5.95 -6.35
CA ALA A 197 -15.67 7.07 -6.67
C ALA A 197 -14.91 8.31 -7.14
N LEU A 198 -13.70 8.54 -6.62
CA LEU A 198 -12.85 9.67 -7.02
C LEU A 198 -12.10 9.42 -8.34
N ALA A 199 -11.87 8.16 -8.71
CA ALA A 199 -11.12 7.80 -9.90
C ALA A 199 -11.96 7.74 -11.21
N ASN A 200 -13.29 7.60 -11.12
CA ASN A 200 -14.20 7.43 -12.29
C ASN A 200 -14.80 8.73 -12.83
#